data_AF-A0A7K0TAR9-F1
#
_entry.id   AF-A0A7K0TAR9-F1
#
_cell.length_a   1.000
_cell.length_b   1.000
_cell.length_c   1.000
_cell.angle_alpha   90.00
_cell.angle_beta   90.00
_cell.angle_gamma   90.00
#
_symmetry.space_group_name_H-M   'P 1'
#
loop_
_entity.id
_entity.type
_entity.pdbx_description
1 polymer ?
#
loop_
_entity_poly.entity_id
_entity_poly.type
_entity_poly.pdbx_seq_one_letter_code
_entity_poly.pdbx_strand_id
1 'polypeptide(L)' 'SRGVTPDASLHEVSSHLASYNMLSLPVVDANNRLLGAITVDDVLDHLLPDNWRHDHREKSPVEYKEG' A
#
# COMPACT_ATOMS: atom_id res chain seq x y z
N SER A 1 -6.75 -9.64 10.91
CA SER A 1 -5.76 -8.66 11.38
C SER A 1 -6.49 -7.58 12.15
N ARG A 2 -5.88 -7.02 13.20
CA ARG A 2 -6.38 -5.81 13.86
C ARG A 2 -5.96 -4.63 12.98
N GLY A 3 -6.87 -3.70 12.71
CA GLY A 3 -6.55 -2.49 11.95
C GLY A 3 -5.61 -1.56 12.72
N VAL A 4 -5.11 -0.54 12.03
CA VAL A 4 -4.32 0.54 12.63
C VAL A 4 -5.19 1.74 12.95
N THR A 5 -4.71 2.63 13.81
CA THR A 5 -5.38 3.91 14.09
C THR A 5 -5.03 4.95 13.02
N PRO A 6 -5.82 6.03 12.86
CA PRO A 6 -5.51 7.11 11.90
C PRO A 6 -4.17 7.80 12.16
N ASP A 7 -3.68 7.75 13.39
CA ASP A 7 -2.42 8.38 13.81
C ASP A 7 -1.20 7.45 13.62
N ALA A 8 -1.40 6.26 13.04
CA ALA A 8 -0.32 5.30 12.81
C ALA A 8 0.75 5.86 11.87
N SER A 9 2.00 5.59 12.19
CA SER A 9 3.14 6.05 11.37
C SER A 9 3.25 5.25 10.06
N LEU A 10 3.88 5.84 9.04
CA LEU A 10 4.18 5.13 7.79
C LEU A 10 5.02 3.87 8.01
N HIS A 11 5.95 3.89 8.98
CA HIS A 11 6.74 2.72 9.36
C HIS A 11 5.87 1.58 9.93
N GLU A 12 4.88 1.92 10.76
CA GLU A 12 3.94 0.94 11.31
C GLU A 12 3.08 0.33 10.19
N VAL A 13 2.49 1.17 9.34
CA VAL A 13 1.66 0.71 8.20
C VAL A 13 2.45 -0.19 7.25
N SER A 14 3.65 0.24 6.85
CA SER A 14 4.53 -0.53 5.95
C SER A 14 4.97 -1.85 6.57
N SER A 15 5.31 -1.88 7.86
CA SER A 15 5.65 -3.11 8.57
C SER A 15 4.47 -4.08 8.61
N HIS A 16 3.25 -3.59 8.87
CA HIS A 16 2.05 -4.42 8.88
C HIS A 16 1.73 -5.03 7.50
N LEU A 17 1.80 -4.24 6.44
CA LEU A 17 1.55 -4.72 5.08
C LEU A 17 2.61 -5.76 4.65
N ALA A 18 3.89 -5.49 4.90
CA ALA A 18 4.99 -6.39 4.55
C ALA A 18 4.99 -7.69 5.36
N SER A 19 4.74 -7.61 6.68
CA SER A 19 4.80 -8.79 7.57
C SER A 19 3.74 -9.84 7.26
N TYR A 20 2.65 -9.44 6.62
CA TYR A 20 1.51 -10.31 6.35
C TYR A 20 1.18 -10.47 4.86
N ASN A 21 2.07 -10.01 3.97
CA ASN A 21 1.84 -9.95 2.52
C ASN A 21 0.44 -9.40 2.19
N MET A 22 0.01 -8.38 2.95
CA MET A 22 -1.34 -7.82 2.87
C MET A 22 -1.40 -6.78 1.76
N LEU A 23 -2.49 -6.81 0.98
CA LEU A 23 -2.76 -5.81 -0.05
C LEU A 23 -3.37 -4.52 0.50
N SER A 24 -3.99 -4.62 1.69
CA SER A 24 -4.60 -3.47 2.37
C SER A 24 -4.63 -3.66 3.88
N LEU A 25 -4.67 -2.55 4.61
CA LEU A 25 -4.71 -2.47 6.07
C LEU A 25 -5.88 -1.57 6.49
N PRO A 26 -6.86 -2.07 7.27
CA PRO A 26 -7.99 -1.26 7.70
C PRO A 26 -7.55 -0.20 8.73
N VAL A 27 -8.11 1.00 8.63
CA VAL A 27 -7.95 2.09 9.58
C VAL A 27 -9.21 2.16 10.45
N VAL A 28 -9.06 2.12 11.76
CA VAL A 28 -10.17 2.05 12.72
C VAL A 28 -10.07 3.12 13.81
N ASP A 29 -11.22 3.55 14.34
CA ASP A 29 -11.27 4.45 15.50
C ASP A 29 -10.99 3.72 16.83
N ALA A 30 -10.99 4.46 17.95
CA ALA A 30 -10.78 3.92 19.29
C ALA A 30 -11.85 2.89 19.74
N ASN A 31 -13.02 2.88 19.09
CA ASN A 31 -14.09 1.90 19.32
C ASN A 31 -14.01 0.70 18.35
N ASN A 32 -12.91 0.57 17.61
CA ASN A 32 -12.70 -0.39 16.51
C ASN A 32 -13.71 -0.28 15.35
N ARG A 33 -14.27 0.91 15.10
CA ARG A 33 -15.13 1.14 13.95
C ARG A 33 -14.27 1.46 12.73
N LEU A 34 -14.62 0.87 11.59
CA LEU A 34 -13.91 1.10 10.33
C LEU A 34 -14.09 2.54 9.86
N LEU A 35 -12.97 3.22 9.64
CA LEU A 35 -12.92 4.56 9.06
C LEU A 35 -12.52 4.51 7.58
N GLY A 36 -11.67 3.55 7.20
CA GLY A 36 -11.18 3.39 5.84
C GLY A 36 -10.15 2.28 5.72
N ALA A 37 -9.38 2.27 4.64
CA ALA A 37 -8.27 1.34 4.43
C ALA A 37 -7.12 2.04 3.71
N ILE A 38 -5.90 1.58 3.99
CA ILE A 38 -4.68 1.94 3.27
C ILE A 38 -4.29 0.74 2.41
N THR A 39 -3.96 0.94 1.15
CA THR A 39 -3.47 -0.12 0.26
C THR A 39 -1.95 -0.16 0.20
N VAL A 40 -1.39 -1.25 -0.34
CA VAL A 40 0.05 -1.33 -0.60
C VAL A 40 0.51 -0.23 -1.56
N ASP A 41 -0.32 0.16 -2.53
CA ASP A 41 0.05 1.20 -3.48
C ASP A 41 0.04 2.62 -2.89
N ASP A 42 -0.79 2.90 -1.88
CA ASP A 42 -0.69 4.15 -1.09
C ASP A 42 0.68 4.28 -0.41
N VAL A 43 1.22 3.18 0.12
CA VAL A 43 2.55 3.16 0.75
C VAL A 43 3.65 3.34 -0.29
N LEU A 44 3.52 2.70 -1.46
CA LEU A 44 4.48 2.87 -2.56
C LEU A 44 4.50 4.31 -3.08
N ASP A 45 3.33 4.94 -3.21
CA ASP A 45 3.22 6.35 -3.60
C ASP A 45 3.89 7.30 -2.59
N HIS A 46 3.96 6.92 -1.32
CA HIS A 46 4.66 7.69 -0.29
C HIS A 46 6.17 7.45 -0.21
N LEU A 47 6.64 6.26 -0.56
CA LEU A 47 8.06 5.87 -0.42
C LEU A 47 8.87 6.10 -1.70
N LEU A 48 8.23 6.07 -2.85
CA LEU A 48 8.89 6.15 -4.14
C LEU A 48 8.93 7.59 -4.68
N PRO A 49 9.90 7.93 -5.54
CA PRO A 49 9.97 9.25 -6.15
C PRO A 49 8.74 9.58 -6.99
N ASP A 50 8.52 10.87 -7.25
CA ASP A 50 7.52 11.32 -8.21
C ASP A 50 7.67 10.58 -9.54
N ASN A 51 6.54 10.29 -10.18
CA ASN A 51 6.46 9.60 -11.48
C ASN A 51 6.95 8.13 -11.51
N TRP A 52 7.22 7.49 -10.37
CA TRP A 52 7.65 6.08 -10.32
C TRP A 52 6.73 5.13 -11.09
N ARG A 53 5.41 5.41 -11.14
CA ARG A 53 4.40 4.62 -11.87
C ARG A 53 4.57 4.67 -13.40
N HIS A 54 5.13 5.74 -13.96
CA HIS A 54 5.47 5.80 -15.38
C HIS A 54 6.81 5.13 -15.65
N ASP A 55 7.82 5.47 -14.86
CA ASP A 55 9.17 4.91 -14.99
C ASP A 55 9.16 3.38 -14.94
N HIS A 56 8.30 2.78 -14.09
CA HIS A 56 8.17 1.34 -14.00
C HIS A 56 7.50 0.70 -15.24
N ARG A 57 6.58 1.42 -15.90
CA ARG A 57 5.92 0.95 -17.12
C ARG A 57 6.83 1.04 -18.35
N GLU A 58 7.70 2.03 -18.42
CA GLU A 58 8.68 2.14 -19.50
C GLU A 58 9.79 1.09 -19.37
N LYS A 59 10.23 0.78 -18.14
CA LYS A 59 11.30 -0.20 -17.88
C LYS A 59 10.86 -1.66 -17.97
N SER A 60 9.55 -1.92 -17.88
CA SER A 60 8.97 -3.26 -17.96
C SER A 60 7.85 -3.31 -19.01
N PRO A 61 8.18 -3.27 -20.32
CA PRO A 61 7.17 -3.46 -21.36
C PRO A 61 6.52 -4.82 -21.18
N VAL A 62 5.19 -4.84 -21.08
CA VAL A 62 4.44 -6.11 -21.18
C VAL A 62 4.57 -6.62 -22.61
N GLU A 63 5.44 -7.60 -22.79
CA GLU A 63 5.61 -8.31 -24.06
C GLU A 63 4.43 -9.28 -24.22
N TYR A 64 3.40 -8.85 -24.95
CA TYR A 64 2.32 -9.75 -25.33
C TYR A 64 2.86 -10.74 -26.36
N LYS A 65 3.01 -12.01 -25.98
CA LYS A 65 3.27 -13.06 -26.96
C LYS A 65 1.98 -13.30 -27.73
N GLU A 66 1.94 -12.89 -29.00
CA GLU A 66 0.88 -13.31 -29.91
C GLU A 66 0.84 -14.84 -29.95
N GLY A 67 -0.38 -15.39 -29.82
CA GLY A 67 -0.64 -16.83 -29.82
C GLY A 67 -0.65 -17.45 -31.20
#